data_AF-A0AAD5K2X5-F1
#
_entry.id   AF-A0AAD5K2X5-F1
#
_cell.length_a   1.000
_cell.length_b   1.000
_cell.length_c   1.000
_cell.angle_alpha   90.00
_cell.angle_beta   90.00
_cell.angle_gamma   90.00
#
_symmetry.space_group_name_H-M   'P 1'
#
loop_
_entity.id
_entity.type
_entity.pdbx_description
1 polymer ?
#
loop_
_entity_poly.entity_id
_entity_poly.type
_entity_poly.pdbx_seq_one_letter_code
_entity_poly.pdbx_strand_id
1 'polypeptide(L)'
;MVYYIFIGDDDAQYYEIEYHNNYKLVTDHRNEQQYYLVQCGTPPPQGLAANAIIHNIPVTNVAALETTVVPYLEMLGVGDSIHLIADSSMVSSSCFQKYRETSNNVTELSATNVTLANQQADAVQVQFGSSFYITDENGTVTTAAVNEPDVLGRAAWLGYYAAFYNLEALANEVIANITGNYDRLKKAASGYSDDQKPLVAWTMYDAPSQYNQNTASWNVSVADFKKQVTEDAGWL
;
A
#
# COMPACT_ATOMS: atom_id res chain seq x y z
N MET A 1 21.80 -19.14 -1.26
CA MET A 1 21.08 -19.33 0.01
C MET A 1 19.95 -18.34 -0.05
N VAL A 2 18.73 -18.80 -0.34
CA VAL A 2 17.53 -17.96 -0.37
C VAL A 2 17.16 -17.76 1.09
N TYR A 3 17.23 -16.53 1.57
CA TYR A 3 16.72 -16.19 2.89
C TYR A 3 15.33 -15.60 2.68
N TYR A 4 14.30 -16.27 3.19
CA TYR A 4 13.01 -15.64 3.44
C TYR A 4 13.17 -14.89 4.76
N ILE A 5 13.45 -13.59 4.71
CA ILE A 5 13.34 -12.74 5.90
C ILE A 5 12.02 -12.01 5.79
N PHE A 6 10.99 -12.58 6.42
CA PHE A 6 10.12 -11.82 7.30
C PHE A 6 10.03 -12.62 8.61
N ILE A 7 10.60 -12.05 9.67
CA ILE A 7 10.64 -12.63 11.01
C ILE A 7 9.55 -11.95 11.82
N GLY A 8 8.46 -12.68 12.00
CA GLY A 8 7.20 -12.29 12.64
C GLY A 8 6.12 -12.99 11.83
N ASP A 9 5.13 -13.60 12.47
CA ASP A 9 3.92 -14.07 11.78
C ASP A 9 3.40 -12.91 10.91
N ASP A 10 3.73 -12.91 9.62
CA ASP A 10 3.23 -11.94 8.67
C ASP A 10 1.94 -12.53 8.11
N ASP A 11 0.82 -11.93 8.52
CA ASP A 11 -0.51 -12.31 8.05
C ASP A 11 -0.77 -11.87 6.59
N ALA A 12 0.17 -11.18 5.93
CA ALA A 12 0.06 -10.79 4.52
C ALA A 12 0.18 -12.02 3.62
N GLN A 13 -0.83 -12.22 2.79
CA GLN A 13 -0.95 -13.39 1.94
C GLN A 13 -0.61 -13.09 0.48
N TYR A 14 -0.55 -11.82 0.10
CA TYR A 14 -0.51 -11.41 -1.31
C TYR A 14 0.85 -10.94 -1.79
N TYR A 15 1.88 -10.91 -0.95
CA TYR A 15 3.24 -10.66 -1.43
C TYR A 15 4.29 -11.53 -0.74
N GLU A 16 5.38 -11.79 -1.43
CA GLU A 16 6.59 -12.42 -0.89
C GLU A 16 7.84 -11.67 -1.37
N ILE A 17 8.93 -11.79 -0.62
CA ILE A 17 10.23 -11.21 -1.00
C ILE A 17 11.33 -12.25 -0.84
N GLU A 18 11.99 -12.55 -1.96
CA GLU A 18 13.20 -13.37 -1.99
C GLU A 18 14.44 -12.49 -2.04
N TYR A 19 15.39 -12.76 -1.16
CA TYR A 19 16.64 -11.99 -1.06
C TYR A 19 17.79 -12.71 -1.75
N HIS A 20 18.47 -11.99 -2.64
CA HIS A 20 19.68 -12.44 -3.32
C HIS A 20 20.86 -11.51 -3.00
N ASN A 21 22.01 -11.77 -3.63
CA ASN A 21 23.25 -11.06 -3.31
C ASN A 21 23.17 -9.53 -3.55
N ASN A 22 22.60 -9.13 -4.69
CA ASN A 22 22.54 -7.72 -5.09
C ASN A 22 21.17 -7.28 -5.61
N TYR A 23 20.15 -8.12 -5.44
CA TYR A 23 18.78 -7.78 -5.76
C TYR A 23 17.81 -8.51 -4.84
N LYS A 24 16.56 -8.03 -4.81
CA LYS A 24 15.41 -8.70 -4.19
C LYS A 24 14.41 -9.03 -5.29
N LEU A 25 13.75 -10.17 -5.21
CA LEU A 25 12.59 -10.48 -6.05
C LEU A 25 11.35 -10.31 -5.19
N VAL A 26 10.52 -9.34 -5.54
CA VAL A 26 9.20 -9.15 -4.93
C VAL A 26 8.16 -9.78 -5.84
N THR A 27 7.35 -10.69 -5.32
CA THR A 27 6.21 -11.28 -6.03
C THR A 27 4.92 -10.75 -5.40
N ASP A 28 4.03 -10.18 -6.22
CA ASP A 28 2.64 -9.86 -5.88
C ASP A 28 1.76 -11.00 -6.41
N HIS A 29 1.31 -11.88 -5.51
CA HIS A 29 0.50 -13.05 -5.85
C HIS A 29 -0.91 -12.69 -6.31
N ARG A 30 -1.42 -11.52 -5.91
CA ARG A 30 -2.78 -11.11 -6.23
C ARG A 30 -2.87 -10.57 -7.66
N ASN A 31 -1.88 -9.80 -8.07
CA ASN A 31 -1.79 -9.19 -9.40
C ASN A 31 -0.92 -10.01 -10.38
N GLU A 32 -0.39 -11.16 -9.93
CA GLU A 32 0.45 -12.06 -10.72
C GLU A 32 1.69 -11.37 -11.32
N GLN A 33 2.29 -10.46 -10.54
CA GLN A 33 3.39 -9.62 -11.00
C GLN A 33 4.66 -9.82 -10.17
N GLN A 34 5.82 -9.70 -10.83
CA GLN A 34 7.13 -9.80 -10.22
C GLN A 34 7.98 -8.56 -10.48
N TYR A 35 8.75 -8.15 -9.48
CA TYR A 35 9.64 -6.99 -9.51
C TYR A 35 11.04 -7.36 -9.05
N TYR A 36 12.03 -7.12 -9.91
CA TYR A 36 13.44 -7.27 -9.57
C TYR A 36 13.98 -5.95 -9.03
N LEU A 37 14.17 -5.88 -7.72
CA LEU A 37 14.68 -4.70 -7.04
C LEU A 37 16.20 -4.78 -6.94
N VAL A 38 16.91 -4.15 -7.87
CA VAL A 38 18.37 -4.25 -8.04
C VAL A 38 19.06 -3.13 -7.27
N GLN A 39 20.08 -3.46 -6.48
CA GLN A 39 20.85 -2.44 -5.76
C GLN A 39 21.52 -1.49 -6.75
N CYS A 40 21.35 -0.18 -6.54
CA CYS A 40 21.93 0.83 -7.40
C CYS A 40 23.46 0.63 -7.54
N GLY A 41 23.99 0.75 -8.75
CA GLY A 41 25.41 0.51 -9.03
C GLY A 41 25.81 -0.95 -9.17
N THR A 42 24.87 -1.90 -9.15
CA THR A 42 25.12 -3.33 -9.39
C THR A 42 24.43 -3.81 -10.68
N PRO A 43 24.93 -4.87 -11.35
CA PRO A 43 24.30 -5.39 -12.56
C PRO A 43 22.98 -6.12 -12.23
N PRO A 44 21.95 -6.03 -13.11
CA PRO A 44 20.76 -6.86 -12.96
C PRO A 44 21.09 -8.36 -13.08
N PRO A 45 20.24 -9.25 -12.55
CA PRO A 45 20.46 -10.68 -12.68
C PRO A 45 20.45 -11.12 -14.15
N GLN A 46 21.23 -12.14 -14.47
CA GLN A 46 21.34 -12.69 -15.82
C GLN A 46 20.17 -13.63 -16.13
N GLY A 47 19.80 -13.74 -17.41
CA GLY A 47 18.80 -14.71 -17.87
C GLY A 47 17.35 -14.31 -17.60
N LEU A 48 17.09 -13.05 -17.26
CA LEU A 48 15.73 -12.54 -17.13
C LEU A 48 14.98 -12.58 -18.46
N ALA A 49 13.66 -12.79 -18.38
CA ALA A 49 12.77 -12.62 -19.53
C ALA A 49 12.82 -11.16 -20.04
N ALA A 50 12.56 -10.96 -21.33
CA ALA A 50 12.63 -9.63 -21.96
C ALA A 50 11.64 -8.62 -21.36
N ASN A 51 10.57 -9.09 -20.72
CA ASN A 51 9.54 -8.30 -20.05
C ASN A 51 9.70 -8.25 -18.52
N ALA A 52 10.85 -8.66 -17.97
CA ALA A 52 11.08 -8.56 -16.54
C ALA A 52 11.08 -7.10 -16.08
N ILE A 53 10.32 -6.79 -15.03
CA ILE A 53 10.24 -5.45 -14.47
C ILE A 53 11.39 -5.27 -13.47
N ILE A 54 12.24 -4.28 -13.72
CA ILE A 54 13.44 -4.03 -12.93
C ILE A 54 13.38 -2.61 -12.39
N HIS A 55 13.57 -2.47 -11.07
CA HIS A 55 13.71 -1.18 -10.41
C HIS A 55 15.04 -1.11 -9.67
N ASN A 56 15.76 0.00 -9.85
CA ASN A 56 16.92 0.28 -9.02
C ASN A 56 16.46 0.74 -7.63
N ILE A 57 17.08 0.22 -6.58
CA ILE A 57 16.80 0.58 -5.19
C ILE A 57 18.06 1.11 -4.48
N PRO A 58 17.93 2.01 -3.49
CA PRO A 58 16.67 2.58 -2.98
C PRO A 58 16.06 3.59 -3.97
N VAL A 59 14.72 3.65 -4.02
CA VAL A 59 14.00 4.65 -4.81
C VAL A 59 13.95 6.00 -4.09
N THR A 60 13.91 7.10 -4.84
CA THR A 60 13.88 8.46 -4.25
C THR A 60 12.87 9.39 -4.91
N ASN A 61 12.18 8.93 -5.96
CA ASN A 61 11.27 9.74 -6.76
C ASN A 61 10.10 8.85 -7.20
N VAL A 62 8.98 8.89 -6.49
CA VAL A 62 7.87 7.95 -6.71
C VAL A 62 6.55 8.67 -6.93
N ALA A 63 5.61 7.97 -7.56
CA ALA A 63 4.21 8.33 -7.58
C ALA A 63 3.40 7.50 -6.57
N ALA A 64 2.46 8.16 -5.89
CA ALA A 64 1.37 7.51 -5.17
C ALA A 64 0.10 7.60 -6.03
N LEU A 65 -0.16 6.58 -6.84
CA LEU A 65 -1.33 6.54 -7.71
C LEU A 65 -2.60 6.10 -6.96
N GLU A 66 -2.42 5.46 -5.81
CA GLU A 66 -3.48 5.19 -4.83
C GLU A 66 -3.17 5.93 -3.54
N THR A 67 -4.15 6.65 -2.98
CA THR A 67 -3.94 7.46 -1.75
C THR A 67 -3.59 6.63 -0.53
N THR A 68 -3.92 5.33 -0.54
CA THR A 68 -3.57 4.35 0.48
C THR A 68 -2.05 4.08 0.56
N VAL A 69 -1.28 4.42 -0.46
CA VAL A 69 0.20 4.31 -0.46
C VAL A 69 0.84 5.32 0.49
N VAL A 70 0.29 6.54 0.56
CA VAL A 70 0.84 7.66 1.34
C VAL A 70 1.17 7.27 2.79
N PRO A 71 0.26 6.71 3.59
CA PRO A 71 0.56 6.36 4.98
C PRO A 71 1.70 5.34 5.14
N TYR A 72 1.89 4.39 4.21
CA TYR A 72 3.02 3.46 4.27
C TYR A 72 4.35 4.19 4.11
N LEU A 73 4.44 5.10 3.14
CA LEU A 73 5.66 5.88 2.90
C LEU A 73 5.93 6.88 4.03
N GLU A 74 4.89 7.45 4.64
CA GLU A 74 5.03 8.26 5.87
C GLU A 74 5.55 7.43 7.05
N MET A 75 5.04 6.21 7.27
CA MET A 75 5.51 5.31 8.33
C MET A 75 6.98 4.89 8.15
N LEU A 76 7.44 4.79 6.91
CA LEU A 76 8.86 4.54 6.57
C LEU A 76 9.73 5.81 6.63
N GLY A 77 9.15 6.99 6.86
CA GLY A 77 9.87 8.26 6.89
C GLY A 77 10.36 8.74 5.53
N VAL A 78 9.78 8.23 4.43
CA VAL A 78 10.15 8.55 3.04
C VAL A 78 9.01 9.23 2.27
N GLY A 79 8.02 9.81 2.98
CA GLY A 79 6.89 10.49 2.35
C GLY A 79 7.29 11.68 1.47
N ASP A 80 8.48 12.24 1.68
CA ASP A 80 9.05 13.31 0.85
C ASP A 80 9.48 12.84 -0.55
N SER A 81 9.73 11.54 -0.74
CA SER A 81 10.01 10.95 -2.06
C SER A 81 8.81 10.92 -3.02
N ILE A 82 7.59 11.19 -2.52
CA ILE A 82 6.38 11.26 -3.34
C ILE A 82 6.39 12.59 -4.10
N HIS A 83 6.64 12.54 -5.41
CA HIS A 83 6.64 13.72 -6.27
C HIS A 83 5.47 13.78 -7.24
N LEU A 84 4.68 12.71 -7.33
CA LEU A 84 3.45 12.64 -8.12
C LEU A 84 2.34 11.96 -7.30
N ILE A 85 1.12 12.48 -7.37
CA ILE A 85 -0.06 11.87 -6.76
C ILE A 85 -1.24 11.88 -7.74
N ALA A 86 -2.02 10.80 -7.78
CA ALA A 86 -3.16 10.72 -8.70
C ALA A 86 -4.28 11.70 -8.33
N ASP A 87 -4.71 11.69 -7.07
CA ASP A 87 -5.73 12.58 -6.54
C ASP A 87 -5.42 12.85 -5.06
N SER A 88 -5.16 14.11 -4.74
CA SER A 88 -4.80 14.52 -3.39
C SER A 88 -6.00 14.81 -2.49
N SER A 89 -7.20 14.95 -3.05
CA SER A 89 -8.41 15.32 -2.31
C SER A 89 -8.84 14.26 -1.29
N MET A 90 -8.42 13.01 -1.50
CA MET A 90 -8.73 11.86 -0.65
C MET A 90 -7.58 11.50 0.32
N VAL A 91 -6.50 12.29 0.36
CA VAL A 91 -5.44 12.10 1.36
C VAL A 91 -5.83 12.76 2.67
N SER A 92 -5.90 11.99 3.75
CA SER A 92 -6.29 12.46 5.08
C SER A 92 -5.11 12.85 5.98
N SER A 93 -3.87 12.51 5.61
CA SER A 93 -2.69 12.88 6.40
C SER A 93 -2.45 14.39 6.37
N SER A 94 -2.63 15.05 7.52
CA SER A 94 -2.32 16.47 7.68
C SER A 94 -0.83 16.79 7.47
N CYS A 95 0.06 15.83 7.76
CA CYS A 95 1.50 15.99 7.53
C CYS A 95 1.79 16.04 6.04
N PHE A 96 1.25 15.09 5.26
CA PHE A 96 1.40 15.09 3.82
C PHE A 96 0.73 16.29 3.13
N GLN A 97 -0.48 16.66 3.56
CA GLN A 97 -1.15 17.87 3.06
C GLN A 97 -0.26 19.10 3.24
N LYS A 98 0.30 19.30 4.43
CA LYS A 98 1.24 20.39 4.72
C LYS A 98 2.52 20.29 3.88
N TYR A 99 3.08 19.10 3.70
CA TYR A 99 4.27 18.89 2.86
C TYR A 99 4.02 19.35 1.42
N ARG A 100 2.87 18.99 0.83
CA ARG A 100 2.50 19.42 -0.52
C ARG A 100 2.39 20.94 -0.65
N GLU A 101 1.70 21.58 0.29
CA GLU A 101 1.48 23.03 0.28
C GLU A 101 2.78 23.83 0.42
N THR A 102 3.78 23.29 1.11
CA THR A 102 5.01 24.03 1.46
C THR A 102 6.20 23.72 0.58
N SER A 103 6.28 22.52 -0.01
CA SER A 103 7.43 22.09 -0.80
C SER A 103 7.34 22.47 -2.29
N ASN A 104 6.14 22.59 -2.86
CA ASN A 104 5.92 22.61 -4.32
C ASN A 104 6.55 21.43 -5.08
N ASN A 105 6.93 20.35 -4.37
CA ASN A 105 7.62 19.19 -4.96
C ASN A 105 6.65 18.07 -5.38
N VAL A 106 5.36 18.20 -5.06
CA VAL A 106 4.36 17.17 -5.36
C VAL A 106 3.41 17.66 -6.43
N THR A 107 3.53 17.06 -7.61
CA THR A 107 2.64 17.31 -8.74
C THR A 107 1.39 16.45 -8.63
N GLU A 108 0.24 16.99 -9.03
CA GLU A 108 -1.00 16.22 -9.17
C GLU A 108 -1.16 15.74 -10.61
N LEU A 109 -1.53 14.48 -10.77
CA LEU A 109 -1.68 13.84 -12.07
C LEU A 109 -2.80 14.50 -12.87
N SER A 110 -2.57 14.68 -14.16
CA SER A 110 -3.55 15.21 -15.09
C SER A 110 -4.71 14.22 -15.32
N ALA A 111 -5.89 14.53 -14.76
CA ALA A 111 -7.11 13.74 -14.95
C ALA A 111 -7.88 14.03 -16.26
N THR A 112 -7.44 15.02 -17.05
CA THR A 112 -8.14 15.47 -18.28
C THR A 112 -7.30 15.39 -19.55
N ASN A 113 -5.99 15.20 -19.41
CA ASN A 113 -5.06 15.09 -20.52
C ASN A 113 -4.14 13.88 -20.31
N VAL A 114 -4.45 12.79 -21.01
CA VAL A 114 -3.72 11.50 -20.93
C VAL A 114 -2.28 11.63 -21.40
N THR A 115 -2.01 12.44 -22.43
CA THR A 115 -0.63 12.68 -22.89
C THR A 115 0.21 13.31 -21.78
N LEU A 116 -0.34 14.32 -21.08
CA LEU A 116 0.34 14.94 -19.95
C LEU A 116 0.46 13.97 -18.76
N ALA A 117 -0.57 13.16 -18.49
CA ALA A 117 -0.53 12.18 -17.41
C ALA A 117 0.60 11.16 -17.59
N ASN A 118 0.75 10.60 -18.80
CA ASN A 118 1.87 9.69 -19.11
C ASN A 118 3.22 10.43 -18.99
N GLN A 119 3.34 11.67 -19.47
CA GLN A 119 4.57 12.46 -19.28
C GLN A 119 4.93 12.71 -17.82
N GLN A 120 3.94 12.95 -16.96
CA GLN A 120 4.13 13.10 -15.52
C GLN A 120 4.55 11.77 -14.87
N ALA A 121 3.93 10.66 -15.29
CA ALA A 121 4.23 9.32 -14.82
C ALA A 121 5.65 8.86 -15.22
N ASP A 122 6.08 9.14 -16.45
CA ASP A 122 7.43 8.87 -16.96
C ASP A 122 8.52 9.68 -16.24
N ALA A 123 8.15 10.77 -15.56
CA ALA A 123 9.08 11.61 -14.82
C ALA A 123 9.41 11.08 -13.41
N VAL A 124 8.72 10.03 -12.94
CA VAL A 124 9.02 9.35 -11.68
C VAL A 124 9.71 8.00 -11.90
N GLN A 125 10.41 7.50 -10.89
CA GLN A 125 11.17 6.24 -10.95
C GLN A 125 10.28 5.00 -10.76
N VAL A 126 9.29 5.11 -9.88
CA VAL A 126 8.33 4.05 -9.54
C VAL A 126 6.95 4.65 -9.38
N GLN A 127 5.93 3.97 -9.89
CA GLN A 127 4.54 4.37 -9.75
C GLN A 127 3.81 3.34 -8.90
N PHE A 128 3.55 3.63 -7.62
CA PHE A 128 2.84 2.70 -6.74
C PHE A 128 1.33 2.80 -6.93
N GLY A 129 0.69 1.66 -7.24
CA GLY A 129 -0.73 1.57 -7.57
C GLY A 129 -1.01 1.82 -9.04
N SER A 130 -2.29 2.00 -9.38
CA SER A 130 -2.72 2.19 -10.77
C SER A 130 -3.58 3.45 -10.95
N SER A 131 -3.67 3.94 -12.20
CA SER A 131 -4.54 5.06 -12.55
C SER A 131 -5.12 4.88 -13.95
N PHE A 132 -6.42 5.15 -14.11
CA PHE A 132 -7.10 5.10 -15.41
C PHE A 132 -6.58 6.13 -16.43
N TYR A 133 -5.81 7.12 -15.97
CA TYR A 133 -5.26 8.19 -16.81
C TYR A 133 -3.86 7.90 -17.35
N ILE A 134 -3.22 6.86 -16.84
CA ILE A 134 -1.90 6.38 -17.29
C ILE A 134 -2.16 5.14 -18.16
N THR A 135 -1.60 5.16 -19.37
CA THR A 135 -1.78 4.09 -20.36
C THR A 135 -0.47 3.37 -20.67
N ASP A 136 0.66 4.01 -20.37
CA ASP A 136 1.97 3.37 -20.33
C ASP A 136 2.29 3.01 -18.87
N GLU A 137 2.19 1.73 -18.55
CA GLU A 137 2.46 1.20 -17.19
C GLU A 137 3.95 0.88 -16.98
N ASN A 138 4.83 1.42 -17.83
CA ASN A 138 6.27 1.35 -17.63
C ASN A 138 6.65 1.95 -16.27
N GLY A 139 7.07 1.09 -15.35
CA GLY A 139 7.48 1.49 -14.01
C GLY A 139 6.36 1.42 -12.95
N THR A 140 5.18 0.93 -13.33
CA THR A 140 4.08 0.66 -12.40
C THR A 140 4.38 -0.54 -11.51
N VAL A 141 4.14 -0.33 -10.22
CA VAL A 141 4.21 -1.32 -9.16
C VAL A 141 2.81 -1.45 -8.57
N THR A 142 2.17 -2.58 -8.86
CA THR A 142 0.81 -2.87 -8.40
C THR A 142 0.78 -3.02 -6.89
N THR A 143 -0.36 -2.69 -6.29
CA THR A 143 -0.59 -2.92 -4.86
C THR A 143 -1.86 -3.71 -4.67
N ALA A 144 -1.85 -4.58 -3.67
CA ALA A 144 -2.99 -5.37 -3.23
C ALA A 144 -3.19 -5.27 -1.71
N ALA A 145 -2.55 -4.28 -1.05
CA ALA A 145 -2.68 -4.08 0.40
C ALA A 145 -4.14 -3.94 0.82
N VAL A 146 -4.98 -3.26 0.03
CA VAL A 146 -6.41 -3.08 0.32
C VAL A 146 -7.23 -4.35 0.13
N ASN A 147 -6.68 -5.36 -0.54
CA ASN A 147 -7.34 -6.64 -0.79
C ASN A 147 -7.05 -7.66 0.31
N GLU A 148 -5.98 -7.50 1.10
CA GLU A 148 -5.64 -8.42 2.18
C GLU A 148 -6.86 -8.68 3.08
N PRO A 149 -7.23 -9.96 3.29
CA PRO A 149 -8.40 -10.30 4.09
C PRO A 149 -8.15 -10.05 5.58
N ASP A 150 -6.89 -10.15 6.01
CA ASP A 150 -6.44 -9.97 7.38
C ASP A 150 -6.03 -8.52 7.67
N VAL A 151 -6.38 -8.01 8.85
CA VAL A 151 -6.10 -6.63 9.27
C VAL A 151 -4.61 -6.38 9.51
N LEU A 152 -3.92 -7.33 10.12
CA LEU A 152 -2.47 -7.27 10.31
C LEU A 152 -1.75 -7.54 8.99
N GLY A 153 -2.31 -8.40 8.13
CA GLY A 153 -1.82 -8.60 6.77
C GLY A 153 -1.83 -7.29 5.95
N ARG A 154 -2.88 -6.47 6.09
CA ARG A 154 -2.89 -5.10 5.53
C ARG A 154 -1.72 -4.28 6.07
N ALA A 155 -1.50 -4.25 7.39
CA ALA A 155 -0.41 -3.48 7.98
C ALA A 155 0.98 -3.96 7.51
N ALA A 156 1.13 -5.26 7.31
CA ALA A 156 2.40 -5.85 6.92
C ALA A 156 2.83 -5.55 5.49
N TRP A 157 1.94 -5.04 4.62
CA TRP A 157 2.34 -4.42 3.35
C TRP A 157 3.33 -3.25 3.51
N LEU A 158 3.55 -2.74 4.73
CA LEU A 158 4.69 -1.87 5.01
C LEU A 158 6.04 -2.51 4.58
N GLY A 159 6.19 -3.83 4.73
CA GLY A 159 7.36 -4.59 4.28
C GLY A 159 7.54 -4.56 2.76
N TYR A 160 6.44 -4.68 2.00
CA TYR A 160 6.41 -4.55 0.55
C TYR A 160 7.01 -3.21 0.10
N TYR A 161 6.51 -2.09 0.62
CA TYR A 161 7.03 -0.76 0.28
C TYR A 161 8.47 -0.57 0.76
N ALA A 162 8.82 -1.08 1.95
CA ALA A 162 10.16 -0.93 2.52
C ALA A 162 11.27 -1.56 1.66
N ALA A 163 10.96 -2.64 0.95
CA ALA A 163 11.91 -3.30 0.07
C ALA A 163 12.43 -2.39 -1.06
N PHE A 164 11.59 -1.47 -1.55
CA PHE A 164 11.96 -0.46 -2.54
C PHE A 164 12.91 0.61 -2.01
N TYR A 165 12.98 0.78 -0.68
CA TYR A 165 13.81 1.80 -0.02
C TYR A 165 15.00 1.22 0.77
N ASN A 166 15.18 -0.10 0.83
CA ASN A 166 16.13 -0.76 1.75
C ASN A 166 15.84 -0.45 3.24
N LEU A 167 14.55 -0.37 3.60
CA LEU A 167 14.10 0.00 4.96
C LEU A 167 13.43 -1.16 5.71
N GLU A 168 13.67 -2.41 5.34
CA GLU A 168 12.99 -3.57 5.91
C GLU A 168 13.21 -3.72 7.42
N ALA A 169 14.38 -3.33 7.93
CA ALA A 169 14.64 -3.31 9.37
C ALA A 169 13.69 -2.35 10.12
N LEU A 170 13.45 -1.17 9.55
CA LEU A 170 12.49 -0.20 10.11
C LEU A 170 11.05 -0.72 9.99
N ALA A 171 10.70 -1.28 8.83
CA ALA A 171 9.38 -1.85 8.61
C ALA A 171 9.06 -2.94 9.63
N ASN A 172 10.00 -3.85 9.89
CA ASN A 172 9.85 -4.91 10.89
C ASN A 172 9.61 -4.35 12.30
N GLU A 173 10.31 -3.28 12.69
CA GLU A 173 10.08 -2.61 13.97
C GLU A 173 8.68 -2.00 14.05
N VAL A 174 8.25 -1.30 13.00
CA VAL A 174 6.93 -0.66 12.94
C VAL A 174 5.81 -1.70 12.94
N ILE A 175 5.92 -2.75 12.12
CA ILE A 175 4.95 -3.86 12.07
C ILE A 175 4.86 -4.54 13.43
N ALA A 176 5.99 -4.87 14.07
CA ALA A 176 5.98 -5.48 15.41
C ALA A 176 5.29 -4.59 16.45
N ASN A 177 5.47 -3.27 16.37
CA ASN A 177 4.77 -2.32 17.23
C ASN A 177 3.26 -2.26 16.95
N ILE A 178 2.85 -2.29 15.68
CA ILE A 178 1.43 -2.34 15.28
C ILE A 178 0.79 -3.62 15.80
N THR A 179 1.37 -4.79 15.51
CA THR A 179 0.89 -6.10 15.97
C THR A 179 0.81 -6.14 17.50
N GLY A 180 1.86 -5.70 18.20
CA GLY A 180 1.85 -5.67 19.66
C GLY A 180 0.78 -4.73 20.25
N ASN A 181 0.48 -3.61 19.60
CA ASN A 181 -0.63 -2.72 20.00
C ASN A 181 -1.99 -3.39 19.74
N TYR A 182 -2.17 -3.98 18.56
CA TYR A 182 -3.37 -4.69 18.17
C TYR A 182 -3.70 -5.81 19.16
N ASP A 183 -2.73 -6.68 19.46
CA ASP A 183 -2.90 -7.80 20.39
C ASP A 183 -3.26 -7.35 21.80
N ARG A 184 -2.69 -6.23 22.27
CA ARG A 184 -3.04 -5.66 23.58
C ARG A 184 -4.49 -5.19 23.61
N LEU A 185 -4.95 -4.51 22.55
CA LEU A 185 -6.32 -4.02 22.45
C LEU A 185 -7.31 -5.18 22.34
N LYS A 186 -7.03 -6.16 21.48
CA LYS A 186 -7.81 -7.39 21.33
C LYS A 186 -7.94 -8.14 22.66
N LYS A 187 -6.83 -8.31 23.38
CA LYS A 187 -6.82 -8.93 24.70
C LYS A 187 -7.65 -8.12 25.72
N ALA A 188 -7.54 -6.80 25.72
CA ALA A 188 -8.32 -5.95 26.61
C ALA A 188 -9.84 -6.07 26.34
N ALA A 189 -10.24 -6.16 25.07
CA ALA A 189 -11.62 -6.34 24.65
C ALA A 189 -12.18 -7.74 24.93
N SER A 190 -11.34 -8.78 24.98
CA SER A 190 -11.78 -10.16 25.26
C SER A 190 -12.43 -10.37 26.64
N GLY A 191 -12.32 -9.38 27.54
CA GLY A 191 -12.94 -9.40 28.86
C GLY A 191 -14.44 -9.10 28.90
N TYR A 192 -15.06 -8.67 27.80
CA TYR A 192 -16.49 -8.40 27.74
C TYR A 192 -17.31 -9.70 27.66
N SER A 193 -18.34 -9.82 28.49
CA SER A 193 -19.32 -10.91 28.39
C SER A 193 -20.25 -10.72 27.19
N ASP A 194 -20.86 -11.79 26.69
CA ASP A 194 -21.67 -11.74 25.45
C ASP A 194 -22.85 -10.76 25.53
N ASP A 195 -23.42 -10.55 26.71
CA ASP A 195 -24.48 -9.56 26.98
C ASP A 195 -23.99 -8.10 26.93
N GLN A 196 -22.68 -7.88 26.93
CA GLN A 196 -22.05 -6.56 26.81
C GLN A 196 -21.63 -6.23 25.37
N LYS A 197 -21.76 -7.17 24.42
CA LYS A 197 -21.30 -7.00 23.04
C LYS A 197 -22.39 -6.33 22.17
N PRO A 198 -22.27 -5.02 21.82
CA PRO A 198 -23.06 -4.41 20.78
C PRO A 198 -22.97 -5.18 19.47
N LEU A 199 -24.11 -5.20 18.78
CA LEU A 199 -24.19 -5.58 17.38
C LEU A 199 -23.73 -4.41 16.52
N VAL A 200 -22.71 -4.61 15.71
CA VAL A 200 -22.10 -3.58 14.86
C VAL A 200 -22.38 -3.87 13.39
N ALA A 201 -22.87 -2.86 12.68
CA ALA A 201 -23.04 -2.92 11.22
C ALA A 201 -22.13 -1.89 10.54
N TRP A 202 -21.28 -2.36 9.64
CA TRP A 202 -20.49 -1.49 8.77
C TRP A 202 -21.35 -1.02 7.61
N THR A 203 -21.78 0.23 7.64
CA THR A 203 -22.63 0.80 6.60
C THR A 203 -21.88 1.83 5.76
N MET A 204 -22.28 1.92 4.49
CA MET A 204 -21.83 2.94 3.56
C MET A 204 -23.05 3.61 2.95
N TYR A 205 -23.01 4.94 2.87
CA TYR A 205 -24.02 5.73 2.19
C TYR A 205 -23.54 6.08 0.79
N ASP A 206 -24.30 5.65 -0.21
CA ASP A 206 -24.09 6.08 -1.59
C ASP A 206 -24.99 7.27 -1.87
N ALA A 207 -24.39 8.46 -1.97
CA ALA A 207 -25.13 9.66 -2.34
C ALA A 207 -25.62 9.57 -3.80
N PRO A 208 -26.71 10.27 -4.16
CA PRO A 208 -27.17 10.37 -5.55
C PRO A 208 -26.04 10.82 -6.48
N SER A 209 -25.82 10.07 -7.56
CA SER A 209 -24.82 10.34 -8.58
C SER A 209 -25.25 9.81 -9.95
N GLN A 210 -24.53 10.19 -10.99
CA GLN A 210 -24.72 9.63 -12.33
C GLN A 210 -24.49 8.10 -12.39
N TYR A 211 -23.74 7.54 -11.45
CA TYR A 211 -23.38 6.12 -11.42
C TYR A 211 -24.43 5.23 -10.73
N ASN A 212 -25.36 5.82 -9.96
CA ASN A 212 -26.43 5.09 -9.26
C ASN A 212 -27.82 5.62 -9.62
N GLN A 213 -28.01 6.08 -10.86
CA GLN A 213 -29.29 6.60 -11.36
C GLN A 213 -29.87 7.72 -10.47
N ASN A 214 -28.98 8.55 -9.92
CA ASN A 214 -29.32 9.63 -9.00
C ASN A 214 -30.17 9.16 -7.79
N THR A 215 -29.94 7.93 -7.34
CA THR A 215 -30.69 7.29 -6.25
C THR A 215 -29.76 7.06 -5.07
N ALA A 216 -30.15 7.57 -3.90
CA ALA A 216 -29.41 7.33 -2.66
C ALA A 216 -29.65 5.90 -2.15
N SER A 217 -28.63 5.26 -1.60
CA SER A 217 -28.76 3.94 -0.96
C SER A 217 -27.85 3.81 0.26
N TRP A 218 -28.17 2.84 1.10
CA TRP A 218 -27.30 2.36 2.16
C TRP A 218 -26.90 0.93 1.87
N ASN A 219 -25.61 0.64 1.97
CA ASN A 219 -25.08 -0.71 1.81
C ASN A 219 -24.48 -1.18 3.13
N VAL A 220 -24.69 -2.45 3.45
CA VAL A 220 -24.00 -3.12 4.55
C VAL A 220 -22.81 -3.86 3.98
N SER A 221 -21.62 -3.62 4.54
CA SER A 221 -20.38 -4.25 4.12
C SER A 221 -20.06 -5.42 5.04
N VAL A 222 -19.81 -6.58 4.44
CA VAL A 222 -19.50 -7.85 5.13
C VAL A 222 -18.07 -8.33 4.83
N ALA A 223 -17.16 -7.40 4.51
CA ALA A 223 -15.78 -7.72 4.20
C ALA A 223 -15.09 -8.37 5.42
N ASP A 224 -14.25 -9.39 5.17
CA ASP A 224 -13.65 -10.22 6.22
C ASP A 224 -12.87 -9.40 7.24
N PHE A 225 -12.04 -8.45 6.80
CA PHE A 225 -11.29 -7.59 7.71
C PHE A 225 -12.19 -6.75 8.63
N LYS A 226 -13.37 -6.33 8.15
CA LYS A 226 -14.31 -5.54 8.98
C LYS A 226 -14.94 -6.42 10.06
N LYS A 227 -15.29 -7.65 9.70
CA LYS A 227 -15.76 -8.65 10.65
C LYS A 227 -14.68 -8.94 11.68
N GLN A 228 -13.44 -9.20 11.25
CA GLN A 228 -12.30 -9.45 12.12
C GLN A 228 -12.07 -8.31 13.13
N VAL A 229 -11.98 -7.04 12.67
CA VAL A 229 -11.81 -5.90 13.59
C VAL A 229 -12.97 -5.80 14.59
N THR A 230 -14.19 -6.11 14.16
CA THR A 230 -15.38 -6.05 15.02
C THR A 230 -15.31 -7.10 16.13
N GLU A 231 -15.03 -8.36 15.76
CA GLU A 231 -14.90 -9.48 16.69
C GLU A 231 -13.70 -9.29 17.63
N ASP A 232 -12.56 -8.83 17.10
CA ASP A 232 -11.34 -8.58 17.88
C ASP A 232 -11.49 -7.39 18.84
N ALA A 233 -12.35 -6.42 18.50
CA ALA A 233 -12.75 -5.35 19.41
C ALA A 233 -13.82 -5.80 20.43
N GLY A 234 -14.20 -7.08 20.45
CA GLY A 234 -15.11 -7.67 21.42
C GLY A 234 -16.59 -7.50 21.07
N TRP A 235 -16.93 -7.28 19.80
CA TRP A 235 -18.30 -6.98 19.35
C TRP A 235 -18.89 -8.10 18.47
N LEU A 236 -20.20 -8.02 18.20
CA LEU A 236 -20.97 -8.98 17.38
C LEU A 236 -21.32 -8.42 16.00
#